data_AF-H3B297-F1
#
_entry.id   AF-H3B297-F1
#
_cell.length_a   1.000
_cell.length_b   1.000
_cell.length_c   1.000
_cell.angle_alpha   90.00
_cell.angle_beta   90.00
_cell.angle_gamma   90.00
#
_symmetry.space_group_name_H-M   'P 1'
#
loop_
_entity.id
_entity.type
_entity.pdbx_description
1 polymer ?
#
loop_
_entity_poly.entity_id
_entity_poly.type
_entity_poly.pdbx_seq_one_letter_code
_entity_poly.pdbx_strand_id
1 'polypeptide(L)'
;MYHFKMKMLNRKEDCFFGFQAKQLMGKLLLEQTVKLKKDFITFYDSMLLHIDNWFDFSSDNVMMKLKPIGLYEKLSFSDLKNVTEALKMNETINMDQLYEEFCTSRDVIETSRKDISKSVSEKWMDVFQKCGKENLKNLFQIVSFVLSVPGSNVFVERIFSLMGNKRSDERNRCNVDLIKSELQICINFQFSCKDFFFSIQQDQELLSAAKSSKKYPCNLS
;
A
#
# COMPACT_ATOMS: atom_id res chain seq x y z
N MET A 1 -5.48 8.99 -7.40
CA MET A 1 -6.91 9.07 -7.73
C MET A 1 -7.44 10.51 -7.78
N TYR A 2 -7.21 11.36 -6.77
CA TYR A 2 -7.68 12.76 -6.77
C TYR A 2 -7.35 13.55 -8.05
N HIS A 3 -6.10 13.52 -8.50
CA HIS A 3 -5.68 14.15 -9.76
C HIS A 3 -6.45 13.65 -10.99
N PHE A 4 -6.81 12.37 -11.02
CA PHE A 4 -7.61 11.79 -12.10
C PHE A 4 -9.06 12.30 -12.06
N LYS A 5 -9.67 12.38 -10.86
CA LYS A 5 -10.97 13.02 -10.66
C LYS A 5 -10.99 14.45 -11.20
N MET A 6 -10.01 15.27 -10.80
CA MET A 6 -9.90 16.67 -11.27
C MET A 6 -9.72 16.75 -12.79
N LYS A 7 -8.94 15.85 -13.38
CA LYS A 7 -8.78 15.79 -14.84
C LYS A 7 -10.10 15.46 -15.56
N MET A 8 -10.91 14.55 -15.02
CA MET A 8 -12.22 14.23 -15.60
C MET A 8 -13.20 15.40 -15.44
N LEU A 9 -13.16 16.07 -14.30
CA LEU A 9 -14.00 17.24 -14.01
C LEU A 9 -13.69 18.39 -14.97
N ASN A 10 -12.41 18.78 -15.11
CA ASN A 10 -12.00 19.83 -16.05
C ASN A 10 -12.40 19.48 -17.48
N ARG A 11 -12.21 18.22 -17.92
CA ARG A 11 -12.62 17.78 -19.26
C ARG A 11 -14.12 17.87 -19.49
N LYS A 12 -14.92 17.60 -18.46
CA LYS A 12 -16.38 17.75 -18.53
C LYS A 12 -16.77 19.22 -18.64
N GLU A 13 -16.20 20.08 -17.80
CA GLU A 13 -16.45 21.53 -17.81
C GLU A 13 -16.07 22.16 -19.16
N ASP A 14 -14.92 21.79 -19.70
CA ASP A 14 -14.43 22.25 -21.00
C ASP A 14 -15.15 21.61 -22.20
N CYS A 15 -16.08 20.68 -21.96
CA CYS A 15 -16.69 19.83 -23.00
C CYS A 15 -15.63 19.18 -23.93
N PHE A 16 -14.52 18.74 -23.35
CA PHE A 16 -13.39 18.18 -24.06
C PHE A 16 -13.48 16.64 -24.08
N PHE A 17 -13.73 16.07 -25.26
CA PHE A 17 -13.90 14.61 -25.47
C PHE A 17 -12.70 13.95 -26.17
N GLY A 18 -11.61 14.70 -26.32
CA GLY A 18 -10.45 14.32 -27.14
C GLY A 18 -10.43 15.05 -28.48
N PHE A 19 -9.22 15.36 -28.96
CA PHE A 19 -9.03 16.18 -30.15
C PHE A 19 -9.57 15.51 -31.42
N GLN A 20 -9.25 14.23 -31.63
CA GLN A 20 -9.76 13.45 -32.76
C GLN A 20 -11.28 13.31 -32.72
N ALA A 21 -11.86 13.09 -31.53
CA ALA A 21 -13.32 13.04 -31.36
C ALA A 21 -13.96 14.36 -31.81
N LYS A 22 -13.39 15.51 -31.41
CA LYS A 22 -13.88 16.84 -31.82
C LYS A 22 -13.80 17.04 -33.35
N GLN A 23 -12.73 16.56 -34.00
CA GLN A 23 -12.60 16.61 -35.46
C GLN A 23 -13.65 15.75 -36.17
N LEU A 24 -13.94 14.54 -35.66
CA LEU A 24 -14.96 13.66 -36.22
C LEU A 24 -16.37 14.22 -36.01
N MET A 25 -16.64 14.80 -34.84
CA MET A 25 -17.91 15.46 -34.55
C MET A 25 -18.18 16.65 -35.48
N GLY A 26 -17.14 17.38 -35.90
CA GLY A 26 -17.28 18.45 -36.89
C GLY A 26 -17.76 17.99 -38.28
N LYS A 27 -17.76 16.68 -38.56
CA LYS A 27 -18.22 16.09 -39.82
C LYS A 27 -19.65 15.51 -39.73
N LEU A 28 -20.26 15.51 -38.54
CA LEU A 28 -21.58 14.93 -38.31
C LEU A 28 -22.70 15.97 -38.45
N LEU A 29 -23.93 15.47 -38.63
CA LEU A 29 -25.12 16.32 -38.56
C LEU A 29 -25.28 16.94 -37.16
N LEU A 30 -25.93 18.10 -37.09
CA LEU A 30 -26.09 18.83 -35.83
C LEU A 30 -26.80 17.98 -34.76
N GLU A 31 -27.87 17.28 -35.12
CA GLU A 31 -28.64 16.42 -34.21
C GLU A 31 -27.79 15.26 -33.64
N GLN A 32 -26.98 14.63 -34.49
CA GLN A 32 -26.07 13.55 -34.09
C GLN A 32 -24.98 14.08 -33.15
N THR A 33 -24.46 15.27 -33.45
CA THR A 33 -23.45 15.95 -32.62
C THR A 33 -23.99 16.29 -31.23
N VAL A 34 -25.22 16.79 -31.15
CA VAL A 34 -25.89 17.10 -29.87
C VAL A 34 -26.08 15.83 -29.05
N LYS A 35 -26.57 14.75 -29.67
CA LYS A 35 -26.74 13.45 -28.99
C LYS A 35 -25.40 12.91 -28.46
N LEU A 36 -24.36 12.88 -29.30
CA LEU A 36 -23.02 12.43 -28.92
C LEU A 36 -22.42 13.24 -27.77
N LYS A 37 -22.58 14.57 -27.78
CA LYS A 37 -22.14 15.42 -26.66
C LYS A 37 -22.82 15.00 -25.36
N LYS A 38 -24.13 14.78 -25.39
CA LYS A 38 -24.90 14.34 -24.21
C LYS A 38 -24.40 12.99 -23.70
N ASP A 39 -24.13 12.05 -24.60
CA ASP A 39 -23.62 10.72 -24.24
C ASP A 39 -22.22 10.83 -23.59
N PHE A 40 -21.32 11.66 -24.14
CA PHE A 40 -19.99 11.88 -23.54
C PHE A 40 -20.03 12.60 -22.18
N ILE A 41 -20.92 13.57 -22.00
CA ILE A 41 -21.11 14.20 -20.68
C ILE A 41 -21.64 13.18 -19.68
N THR A 42 -22.62 12.36 -20.09
CA THR A 42 -23.17 11.28 -19.24
C THR A 42 -22.09 10.27 -18.84
N PHE A 43 -21.15 9.97 -19.74
CA PHE A 43 -19.99 9.15 -19.42
C PHE A 43 -19.11 9.79 -18.34
N TYR A 44 -18.81 11.09 -18.44
CA TYR A 44 -18.05 11.79 -17.39
C TYR A 44 -18.80 11.81 -16.06
N ASP A 45 -20.12 12.02 -16.07
CA ASP A 45 -20.94 11.96 -14.86
C ASP A 45 -20.87 10.58 -14.20
N SER A 46 -21.00 9.52 -14.99
CA SER A 46 -20.93 8.14 -14.51
C SER A 46 -19.56 7.81 -13.93
N MET A 47 -18.48 8.26 -14.59
CA MET A 47 -17.10 8.12 -14.12
C MET A 47 -16.87 8.85 -12.79
N LEU A 48 -17.30 10.12 -12.70
CA LEU A 48 -17.14 10.93 -11.49
C LEU A 48 -17.95 10.34 -10.32
N LEU A 49 -19.18 9.92 -10.57
CA LEU A 49 -20.03 9.24 -9.58
C LEU A 49 -19.37 7.94 -9.09
N HIS A 50 -18.80 7.14 -10.00
CA HIS A 50 -18.07 5.94 -9.62
C HIS A 50 -16.87 6.27 -8.73
N ILE A 51 -16.06 7.25 -9.11
CA ILE A 51 -14.91 7.68 -8.30
C ILE A 51 -15.36 8.13 -6.91
N ASP A 52 -16.44 8.89 -6.80
CA ASP A 52 -16.96 9.40 -5.52
C ASP A 52 -17.59 8.31 -4.64
N ASN A 53 -18.14 7.25 -5.25
CA ASN A 53 -18.65 6.10 -4.50
C ASN A 53 -17.54 5.22 -3.91
N TRP A 54 -16.38 5.16 -4.56
CA TRP A 54 -15.29 4.26 -4.18
C TRP A 54 -14.18 4.94 -3.37
N PHE A 55 -14.09 6.26 -3.42
CA PHE A 55 -13.03 7.02 -2.77
C PHE A 55 -13.61 8.19 -1.98
N ASP A 56 -13.28 8.23 -0.69
CA ASP A 56 -13.51 9.39 0.13
C ASP A 56 -12.44 10.45 -0.16
N PHE A 57 -12.83 11.61 -0.69
CA PHE A 57 -11.92 12.75 -0.91
C PHE A 57 -12.08 13.84 0.14
N SER A 58 -12.88 13.60 1.19
CA SER A 58 -13.04 14.53 2.28
C SER A 58 -11.72 14.69 3.06
N SER A 59 -11.60 15.81 3.77
CA SER A 59 -10.53 16.02 4.75
C SER A 59 -10.57 15.03 5.91
N ASP A 60 -11.72 14.39 6.15
CA ASP A 60 -11.92 13.43 7.23
C ASP A 60 -11.49 12.00 6.90
N ASN A 61 -11.10 11.76 5.64
CA ASN A 61 -10.57 10.47 5.20
C ASN A 61 -9.42 10.01 6.11
N VAL A 62 -9.47 8.75 6.56
CA VAL A 62 -8.42 8.11 7.36
C VAL A 62 -7.03 8.29 6.76
N MET A 63 -6.87 8.11 5.45
CA MET A 63 -5.58 8.30 4.75
C MET A 63 -5.04 9.73 4.89
N MET A 64 -5.91 10.74 4.93
CA MET A 64 -5.49 12.12 5.20
C MET A 64 -5.01 12.28 6.63
N LYS A 65 -5.67 11.61 7.59
CA LYS A 65 -5.26 11.57 9.00
C LYS A 65 -3.92 10.83 9.19
N LEU A 66 -3.58 9.87 8.32
CA LEU A 66 -2.30 9.13 8.36
C LEU A 66 -1.15 9.84 7.65
N LYS A 67 -1.44 10.81 6.75
CA LYS A 67 -0.45 11.58 5.97
C LYS A 67 0.74 12.12 6.81
N PRO A 68 0.56 12.61 8.06
CA PRO A 68 1.66 13.16 8.86
C PRO A 68 2.79 12.17 9.13
N ILE A 69 2.50 10.85 9.19
CA ILE A 69 3.51 9.80 9.35
C ILE A 69 4.47 9.76 8.15
N GLY A 70 4.07 10.28 6.99
CA GLY A 70 4.93 10.42 5.82
C GLY A 70 6.09 11.41 6.00
N LEU A 71 6.08 12.26 7.04
CA LEU A 71 7.12 13.27 7.30
C LEU A 71 7.40 14.18 6.08
N TYR A 72 6.36 14.53 5.32
CA TYR A 72 6.45 15.54 4.25
C TYR A 72 6.41 16.96 4.83
N GLU A 73 5.64 17.14 5.89
CA GLU A 73 5.46 18.37 6.65
C GLU A 73 5.93 18.15 8.08
N LYS A 74 6.08 19.25 8.84
CA LYS A 74 6.52 19.16 10.24
C LYS A 74 5.46 18.42 11.05
N LEU A 75 5.87 17.33 11.71
CA LEU A 75 5.00 16.53 12.55
C LEU A 75 4.72 17.27 13.88
N SER A 76 3.45 17.36 14.25
CA SER A 76 3.01 17.87 15.55
C SER A 76 2.45 16.75 16.44
N PHE A 77 2.34 17.00 17.74
CA PHE A 77 1.68 16.04 18.64
C PHE A 77 0.18 15.91 18.34
N SER A 78 -0.48 16.98 17.87
CA SER A 78 -1.88 16.91 17.45
C SER A 78 -2.07 15.94 16.28
N ASP A 79 -1.08 15.85 15.38
CA ASP A 79 -1.11 14.88 14.29
C ASP A 79 -1.07 13.45 14.83
N LEU A 80 -0.18 13.18 15.79
CA LEU A 80 -0.09 11.85 16.41
C LEU A 80 -1.37 11.46 17.14
N LYS A 81 -2.04 12.41 17.80
CA LYS A 81 -3.36 12.19 18.39
C LYS A 81 -4.39 11.82 17.33
N ASN A 82 -4.47 12.59 16.24
CA ASN A 82 -5.40 12.35 15.13
C ASN A 82 -5.14 10.99 14.47
N VAL A 83 -3.87 10.60 14.29
CA VAL A 83 -3.48 9.28 13.77
C VAL A 83 -3.96 8.18 14.71
N THR A 84 -3.70 8.31 16.00
CA THR A 84 -4.08 7.29 17.01
C THR A 84 -5.59 7.09 17.07
N GLU A 85 -6.36 8.19 17.02
CA GLU A 85 -7.82 8.16 16.95
C GLU A 85 -8.31 7.52 15.64
N ALA A 86 -7.72 7.87 14.50
CA ALA A 86 -8.09 7.31 13.19
C ALA A 86 -7.84 5.79 13.11
N LEU A 87 -6.77 5.32 13.76
CA LEU A 87 -6.42 3.91 13.84
C LEU A 87 -7.15 3.16 14.96
N LYS A 88 -7.94 3.86 15.80
CA LYS A 88 -8.61 3.31 16.99
C LYS A 88 -7.61 2.65 17.96
N MET A 89 -6.42 3.22 18.10
CA MET A 89 -5.34 2.68 18.95
C MET A 89 -5.32 3.30 20.35
N ASN A 90 -6.31 4.12 20.72
CA ASN A 90 -6.36 4.86 21.99
C ASN A 90 -6.32 3.96 23.25
N GLU A 91 -6.77 2.72 23.14
CA GLU A 91 -6.73 1.75 24.26
C GLU A 91 -5.38 1.01 24.35
N THR A 92 -4.65 0.94 23.24
CA THR A 92 -3.35 0.25 23.15
C THR A 92 -2.18 1.19 23.43
N ILE A 93 -2.33 2.46 23.06
CA ILE A 93 -1.29 3.47 23.13
C ILE A 93 -1.47 4.30 24.40
N ASN A 94 -0.40 4.42 25.17
CA ASN A 94 -0.35 5.35 26.28
C ASN A 94 -0.06 6.76 25.74
N MET A 95 -1.07 7.63 25.72
CA MET A 95 -0.99 8.98 25.14
C MET A 95 -0.04 9.91 25.91
N ASP A 96 0.06 9.76 27.22
CA ASP A 96 0.97 10.57 28.05
C ASP A 96 2.43 10.18 27.76
N GLN A 97 2.72 8.89 27.70
CA GLN A 97 4.04 8.40 27.30
C GLN A 97 4.37 8.79 25.86
N LEU A 98 3.42 8.68 24.93
CA LEU A 98 3.61 9.10 23.55
C LEU A 98 4.00 10.59 23.45
N TYR A 99 3.44 11.44 24.31
CA TYR A 99 3.82 12.86 24.36
C TYR A 99 5.30 13.03 24.75
N GLU A 100 5.75 12.34 25.80
CA GLU A 100 7.15 12.38 26.24
C GLU A 100 8.10 11.79 25.18
N GLU A 101 7.71 10.68 24.55
CA GLU A 101 8.43 10.07 23.42
C GLU A 101 8.60 11.05 22.26
N PHE A 102 7.50 11.73 21.88
CA PHE A 102 7.50 12.73 20.82
C PHE A 102 8.37 13.94 21.19
N CYS A 103 8.29 14.43 22.42
CA CYS A 103 9.11 15.54 22.89
C CYS A 103 10.60 15.22 22.82
N THR A 104 10.99 14.03 23.27
CA THR A 104 12.38 13.59 23.33
C THR A 104 12.96 13.32 21.93
N SER A 105 12.16 12.80 21.00
CA SER A 105 12.61 12.46 19.64
C SER A 105 12.43 13.58 18.61
N ARG A 106 11.83 14.71 18.98
CA ARG A 106 11.40 15.79 18.08
C ARG A 106 12.48 16.29 17.14
N ASP A 107 13.67 16.56 17.65
CA ASP A 107 14.77 17.10 16.86
C ASP A 107 15.33 16.05 15.89
N VAL A 108 15.33 14.78 16.31
CA VAL A 108 15.74 13.65 15.47
C VAL A 108 14.73 13.43 14.34
N ILE A 109 13.43 13.48 14.63
CA ILE A 109 12.35 13.41 13.64
C ILE A 109 12.49 14.56 12.63
N GLU A 110 12.69 15.79 13.10
CA GLU A 110 12.85 16.97 12.23
C GLU A 110 14.12 16.89 11.36
N THR A 111 15.17 16.26 11.87
CA THR A 111 16.40 16.01 11.11
C THR A 111 16.17 14.97 10.02
N SER A 112 15.58 13.82 10.36
CA SER A 112 15.23 12.76 9.40
C SER A 112 14.21 13.25 8.35
N ARG A 113 13.30 14.15 8.73
CA ARG A 113 12.31 14.77 7.82
C ARG A 113 12.99 15.46 6.63
N LYS A 114 14.03 16.24 6.89
CA LYS A 114 14.75 17.07 5.90
C LYS A 114 15.59 16.24 4.93
N ASP A 115 15.88 15.00 5.24
CA ASP A 115 16.61 14.10 4.35
C ASP A 115 15.69 13.60 3.22
N ILE A 116 15.73 14.27 2.07
CA ILE A 116 14.92 13.92 0.91
C ILE A 116 15.41 12.67 0.17
N SER A 117 16.61 12.16 0.49
CA SER A 117 17.18 10.98 -0.16
C SER A 117 16.57 9.67 0.37
N LYS A 118 16.01 9.71 1.57
CA LYS A 118 15.46 8.53 2.27
C LYS A 118 13.97 8.38 2.06
N SER A 119 13.53 7.13 1.90
CA SER A 119 12.13 6.75 1.97
C SER A 119 11.55 6.99 3.36
N VAL A 120 10.22 7.03 3.46
CA VAL A 120 9.51 7.21 4.75
C VAL A 120 9.92 6.15 5.77
N SER A 121 10.04 4.89 5.34
CA SER A 121 10.45 3.78 6.22
C SER A 121 11.87 3.97 6.72
N GLU A 122 12.81 4.37 5.86
CA GLU A 122 14.20 4.62 6.26
C GLU A 122 14.32 5.79 7.25
N LYS A 123 13.54 6.87 7.06
CA LYS A 123 13.51 8.00 8.00
C LYS A 123 13.10 7.57 9.40
N TRP A 124 12.05 6.76 9.50
CA TRP A 124 11.59 6.24 10.80
C TRP A 124 12.56 5.25 11.40
N MET A 125 13.18 4.39 10.59
CA MET A 125 14.24 3.49 11.06
C MET A 125 15.40 4.27 11.69
N ASP A 126 15.86 5.36 11.07
CA ASP A 126 16.89 6.22 11.66
C ASP A 126 16.45 6.80 13.03
N VAL A 127 15.20 7.26 13.14
CA VAL A 127 14.67 7.83 14.39
C VAL A 127 14.72 6.78 15.50
N PHE A 128 14.24 5.56 15.24
CA PHE A 128 14.23 4.48 16.22
C PHE A 128 15.62 3.97 16.56
N GLN A 129 16.55 3.96 15.61
CA GLN A 129 17.95 3.60 15.87
C GLN A 129 18.64 4.64 16.74
N LYS A 130 18.45 5.93 16.46
CA LYS A 130 19.10 7.03 17.19
C LYS A 130 18.53 7.21 18.61
N CYS A 131 17.22 7.11 18.78
CA CYS A 131 16.59 7.32 20.08
C CYS A 131 16.49 6.03 20.91
N GLY A 132 16.64 4.87 20.27
CA GLY A 132 16.37 3.56 20.85
C GLY A 132 14.88 3.20 20.77
N LYS A 133 14.57 2.08 20.11
CA LYS A 133 13.19 1.58 19.95
C LYS A 133 12.45 1.43 21.28
N GLU A 134 13.12 0.95 22.32
CA GLU A 134 12.52 0.76 23.65
C GLU A 134 12.14 2.08 24.34
N ASN A 135 12.75 3.20 23.93
CA ASN A 135 12.42 4.53 24.43
C ASN A 135 11.27 5.19 23.66
N LEU A 136 10.84 4.60 22.53
CA LEU A 136 9.83 5.13 21.62
C LEU A 136 8.76 4.08 21.32
N LYS A 137 8.30 3.34 22.34
CA LYS A 137 7.43 2.16 22.17
C LYS A 137 6.11 2.52 21.52
N ASN A 138 5.45 3.57 22.00
CA ASN A 138 4.15 3.99 21.51
C ASN A 138 4.26 4.54 20.08
N LEU A 139 5.26 5.39 19.82
CA LEU A 139 5.52 5.93 18.50
C LEU A 139 5.89 4.83 17.49
N PHE A 140 6.71 3.85 17.91
CA PHE A 140 7.06 2.70 17.09
C PHE A 140 5.85 1.85 16.71
N GLN A 141 4.92 1.60 17.64
CA GLN A 141 3.71 0.85 17.35
C GLN A 141 2.84 1.56 16.30
N ILE A 142 2.60 2.87 16.46
CA ILE A 142 1.81 3.66 15.50
C ILE A 142 2.45 3.61 14.10
N VAL A 143 3.74 3.94 14.02
CA VAL A 143 4.46 3.99 12.74
C VAL A 143 4.50 2.61 12.09
N SER A 144 4.78 1.56 12.86
CA SER A 144 4.82 0.19 12.33
C SER A 144 3.46 -0.25 11.80
N PHE A 145 2.37 0.10 12.50
CA PHE A 145 1.02 -0.21 12.04
C PHE A 145 0.76 0.46 10.69
N VAL A 146 0.99 1.77 10.59
CA VAL A 146 0.75 2.53 9.35
C VAL A 146 1.58 1.99 8.19
N LEU A 147 2.86 1.69 8.42
CA LEU A 147 3.76 1.21 7.37
C LEU A 147 3.56 -0.27 7.02
N SER A 148 2.86 -1.04 7.87
CA SER A 148 2.49 -2.43 7.58
C SER A 148 1.30 -2.56 6.63
N VAL A 149 0.50 -1.50 6.47
CA VAL A 149 -0.64 -1.49 5.55
C VAL A 149 -0.14 -1.15 4.14
N PRO A 150 -0.20 -2.09 3.18
CA PRO A 150 0.24 -1.82 1.83
C PRO A 150 -0.66 -0.76 1.17
N GLY A 151 -0.07 0.36 0.74
CA GLY A 151 -0.79 1.45 0.08
C GLY A 151 -1.27 1.15 -1.35
N SER A 152 -1.06 -0.07 -1.85
CA SER A 152 -1.53 -0.48 -3.17
C SER A 152 -1.82 -1.97 -3.24
N ASN A 153 -2.77 -2.34 -4.09
CA ASN A 153 -3.06 -3.74 -4.42
C ASN A 153 -1.99 -4.37 -5.32
N VAL A 154 -1.00 -3.62 -5.83
CA VAL A 154 0.02 -4.13 -6.76
C VAL A 154 0.77 -5.34 -6.19
N PHE A 155 1.08 -5.31 -4.89
CA PHE A 155 1.71 -6.45 -4.23
C PHE A 155 0.79 -7.68 -4.20
N VAL A 156 -0.49 -7.46 -3.90
CA VAL A 156 -1.52 -8.51 -3.89
C VAL A 156 -1.77 -9.05 -5.31
N GLU A 157 -1.83 -8.18 -6.32
CA GLU A 157 -1.97 -8.55 -7.73
C GLU A 157 -0.77 -9.36 -8.22
N ARG A 158 0.46 -9.02 -7.78
CA ARG A 158 1.64 -9.84 -8.07
C ARG A 158 1.51 -11.23 -7.46
N ILE A 159 1.02 -11.35 -6.22
CA ILE A 159 0.73 -12.65 -5.60
C ILE A 159 -0.32 -13.41 -6.40
N PHE A 160 -1.40 -12.75 -6.83
CA PHE A 160 -2.45 -13.38 -7.64
C PHE A 160 -1.95 -13.82 -9.02
N SER A 161 -1.08 -13.04 -9.67
CA SER A 161 -0.45 -13.43 -10.93
C SER A 161 0.43 -14.67 -10.75
N LEU A 162 1.28 -14.69 -9.70
CA LEU A 162 2.08 -15.86 -9.36
C LEU A 162 1.21 -17.09 -9.06
N MET A 163 0.10 -16.89 -8.33
CA MET A 163 -0.86 -17.94 -8.02
C MET A 163 -1.55 -18.46 -9.28
N GLY A 164 -1.95 -17.58 -10.20
CA GLY A 164 -2.56 -17.93 -11.48
C GLY A 164 -1.61 -18.73 -12.37
N ASN A 165 -0.34 -18.34 -12.45
CA ASN A 165 0.68 -19.09 -13.20
C ASN A 165 0.91 -20.50 -12.63
N LYS A 166 0.83 -20.66 -11.30
CA LYS A 166 1.00 -21.96 -10.64
C LYS A 166 -0.25 -22.85 -10.73
N ARG A 167 -1.42 -22.23 -10.89
CA ARG A 167 -2.72 -22.88 -11.08
C ARG A 167 -3.10 -22.88 -12.57
N SER A 168 -2.29 -23.54 -13.40
CA SER A 168 -2.65 -23.86 -14.79
C SER A 168 -3.57 -25.08 -14.85
N ASP A 169 -4.31 -25.27 -15.95
CA ASP A 169 -5.26 -26.39 -16.09
C ASP A 169 -4.62 -27.78 -15.98
N GLU A 170 -3.31 -27.88 -16.27
CA GLU A 170 -2.49 -29.08 -16.10
C GLU A 170 -2.12 -29.37 -14.63
N ARG A 171 -2.16 -28.34 -13.76
CA ARG A 171 -1.82 -28.38 -12.32
C ARG A 171 -3.02 -28.21 -11.38
N ASN A 172 -4.25 -28.30 -11.89
CA ASN A 172 -5.50 -28.15 -11.12
C ASN A 172 -5.70 -29.17 -9.96
N ARG A 173 -4.75 -30.09 -9.73
CA ARG A 173 -4.74 -31.06 -8.62
C ARG A 173 -3.71 -30.75 -7.51
N CYS A 174 -2.96 -29.65 -7.59
CA CYS A 174 -2.03 -29.28 -6.52
C CYS A 174 -2.78 -28.87 -5.25
N ASN A 175 -2.38 -29.44 -4.11
CA ASN A 175 -2.91 -29.06 -2.79
C ASN A 175 -2.65 -27.56 -2.54
N VAL A 176 -3.64 -26.87 -1.98
CA VAL A 176 -3.56 -25.47 -1.56
C VAL A 176 -2.35 -25.22 -0.66
N ASP A 177 -2.01 -26.15 0.23
CA ASP A 177 -0.86 -26.00 1.13
C ASP A 177 0.47 -26.00 0.36
N LEU A 178 0.59 -26.83 -0.68
CA LEU A 178 1.75 -26.83 -1.55
C LEU A 178 1.89 -25.50 -2.29
N ILE A 179 0.78 -24.96 -2.84
CA ILE A 179 0.77 -23.67 -3.52
C ILE A 179 1.17 -22.54 -2.56
N LYS A 180 0.67 -22.55 -1.32
CA LYS A 180 1.04 -21.58 -0.28
C LYS A 180 2.54 -21.64 0.02
N SER A 181 3.10 -22.82 0.29
CA SER A 181 4.52 -22.99 0.56
C SER A 181 5.38 -22.54 -0.62
N GLU A 182 4.97 -22.87 -1.85
CA GLU A 182 5.70 -22.46 -3.05
C GLU A 182 5.65 -20.94 -3.26
N LEU A 183 4.52 -20.29 -2.96
CA LEU A 183 4.39 -18.84 -3.00
C LEU A 183 5.27 -18.18 -1.94
N GLN A 184 5.30 -18.69 -0.72
CA GLN A 184 6.17 -18.18 0.35
C GLN A 184 7.64 -18.22 -0.06
N ILE A 185 8.09 -19.30 -0.70
CA ILE A 185 9.47 -19.39 -1.19
C ILE A 185 9.71 -18.35 -2.30
N CYS A 186 8.86 -18.28 -3.32
CA CYS A 186 9.07 -17.35 -4.43
C CYS A 186 8.99 -15.87 -4.06
N ILE A 187 8.21 -15.51 -3.02
CA ILE A 187 8.05 -14.13 -2.58
C ILE A 187 9.20 -13.71 -1.66
N ASN A 188 9.60 -14.57 -0.73
CA ASN A 188 10.59 -14.23 0.29
C ASN A 188 12.04 -14.43 -0.21
N PHE A 189 12.26 -15.33 -1.15
CA PHE A 189 13.58 -15.57 -1.74
C PHE A 189 13.62 -15.02 -3.15
N GLN A 190 14.12 -13.79 -3.31
CA GLN A 190 14.36 -13.15 -4.61
C GLN A 190 15.65 -13.67 -5.27
N PHE A 191 15.89 -14.98 -5.18
CA PHE A 191 17.05 -15.65 -5.72
C PHE A 191 16.72 -16.31 -7.05
N SER A 192 17.70 -16.40 -7.95
CA SER A 192 17.60 -17.36 -9.03
C SER A 192 17.59 -18.78 -8.45
N CYS A 193 17.08 -19.78 -9.19
CA CYS A 193 17.11 -21.16 -8.71
C CYS A 193 18.52 -21.63 -8.33
N LYS A 194 19.56 -21.11 -9.01
CA LYS A 194 20.96 -21.42 -8.70
C LYS A 194 21.40 -20.79 -7.38
N ASP A 195 21.10 -19.52 -7.17
CA ASP A 195 21.49 -18.80 -5.95
C ASP A 195 20.71 -19.29 -4.73
N PHE A 196 19.45 -19.69 -4.94
CA PHE A 196 18.66 -20.36 -3.93
C PHE A 196 19.29 -21.70 -3.55
N PHE A 197 19.67 -22.52 -4.53
CA PHE A 197 20.33 -23.80 -4.25
C PHE A 197 21.61 -23.61 -3.42
N PHE A 198 22.48 -22.67 -3.81
CA PHE A 198 23.71 -22.41 -3.07
C PHE A 198 23.48 -21.84 -1.67
N SER A 199 22.50 -20.95 -1.49
CA SER A 199 22.18 -20.39 -0.17
C SER A 199 21.60 -21.44 0.78
N ILE A 200 20.71 -22.31 0.30
CA ILE A 200 20.13 -23.40 1.09
C ILE A 200 21.17 -24.47 1.41
N GLN A 201 22.14 -24.71 0.53
CA GLN A 201 23.22 -25.66 0.80
C GLN A 201 24.09 -25.24 2.00
N GLN A 202 24.17 -23.94 2.28
CA GLN A 202 24.92 -23.39 3.42
C GLN A 202 24.10 -23.37 4.72
N ASP A 203 22.77 -23.48 4.64
CA ASP A 203 21.88 -23.48 5.80
C ASP A 203 21.73 -24.90 6.39
N GLN A 204 22.64 -25.26 7.30
CA GLN A 204 22.63 -26.58 7.94
C GLN A 204 21.38 -26.83 8.78
N GLU A 205 20.80 -25.79 9.39
CA GLU A 205 19.61 -25.92 10.22
C GLU A 205 18.42 -26.32 9.35
N LEU A 206 18.20 -25.61 8.24
CA LEU A 206 17.13 -25.91 7.30
C LEU A 206 17.31 -27.29 6.65
N LEU A 207 18.53 -27.66 6.25
CA LEU A 207 18.84 -28.98 5.69
C LEU A 207 18.59 -30.11 6.70
N SER A 208 18.91 -29.88 7.98
CA SER A 208 18.64 -30.85 9.04
C SER A 208 17.14 -31.01 9.28
N ALA A 209 16.39 -29.90 9.27
CA ALA A 209 14.93 -29.89 9.42
C ALA A 209 14.24 -30.60 8.24
N ALA A 210 14.65 -30.32 7.01
CA ALA A 210 14.12 -30.95 5.79
C ALA A 210 14.39 -32.47 5.72
N LYS A 211 15.52 -32.92 6.28
CA LYS A 211 15.85 -34.35 6.41
C LYS A 211 15.11 -35.04 7.55
N SER A 212 14.68 -34.29 8.57
CA SER A 212 13.97 -34.83 9.72
C SER A 212 12.53 -35.28 9.40
N SER A 213 11.98 -36.11 10.28
CA SER A 213 10.57 -36.51 10.24
C SER A 213 9.60 -35.37 10.61
N LYS A 214 10.08 -34.23 11.12
CA LYS A 214 9.25 -33.07 11.50
C LYS A 214 8.49 -32.45 10.33
N LYS A 215 8.86 -32.77 9.09
CA LYS A 215 8.16 -32.31 7.87
C LYS A 215 6.80 -32.97 7.64
N TYR A 216 6.53 -34.10 8.31
CA TYR A 216 5.25 -34.76 8.26
C TYR A 216 4.52 -34.47 9.57
N PRO A 217 3.34 -33.80 9.56
CA PRO A 217 2.49 -33.82 10.72
C PRO A 217 2.10 -35.28 10.99
N CYS A 218 2.46 -35.81 12.16
CA CYS A 218 2.00 -37.11 12.62
C CYS A 218 0.48 -37.05 12.85
N ASN A 219 -0.30 -37.19 11.78
CA ASN A 219 -1.67 -37.67 11.84
C ASN A 219 -1.68 -39.09 11.27
N LEU A 220 -1.32 -40.05 12.11
CA LEU A 220 -1.60 -41.46 11.91
C LEU A 220 -2.35 -41.93 13.16
N SER A 221 -3.68 -42.01 13.03
CA SER A 221 -4.51 -42.97 13.76
C SER A 221 -4.35 -44.34 13.12
#